data_AF-A0A1M6U5C3-F1
#
_entry.id   AF-A0A1M6U5C3-F1
#
_cell.length_a   1.000
_cell.length_b   1.000
_cell.length_c   1.000
_cell.angle_alpha   90.00
_cell.angle_beta   90.00
_cell.angle_gamma   90.00
#
_symmetry.space_group_name_H-M   'P 1'
#
loop_
_entity.id
_entity.type
_entity.pdbx_description
1 polymer ?
#
loop_
_entity_poly.entity_id
_entity_poly.type
_entity_poly.pdbx_seq_one_letter_code
_entity_poly.pdbx_strand_id
1 'polypeptide(L)'
;MKRIYLMIIGLVACIAMSAQSYQELWITGSAVPGGAQKLIKVSDNDFKFAGKLKAGELRISTAKKVRKGSYYLAPNQPDANIVNKGLEYSECVDAKNAAWQVIVSEDRYRFHIDTEKKQVKGEIFQPWGELFIAGGATEVGWKCEGKMLLMTQSLDNPCIWTWEGELKRHPEVEEPASFKIQGQDRWHPKSIHPYAPDTDILKDKRFRTGGADTKWMLSGEGRYRIKVDLFNETIQAELIK
;
A
#
# COMPACT_ATOMS: atom_id res chain seq x y z
N MET A 1 35.18 -20.91 55.95
CA MET A 1 33.87 -20.45 55.45
C MET A 1 33.97 -20.26 53.95
N LYS A 2 33.48 -21.21 53.12
CA LYS A 2 33.49 -21.10 51.65
C LYS A 2 32.18 -20.44 51.20
N ARG A 3 32.27 -19.30 50.51
CA ARG A 3 31.12 -18.63 49.89
C ARG A 3 30.83 -19.30 48.54
N ILE A 4 29.66 -19.89 48.39
CA ILE A 4 29.15 -20.42 47.13
C ILE A 4 28.39 -19.28 46.45
N TYR A 5 28.84 -18.89 45.26
CA TYR A 5 28.08 -17.99 44.38
C TYR A 5 27.12 -18.84 43.54
N LEU A 6 25.82 -18.71 43.79
CA LEU A 6 24.78 -19.22 42.90
C LEU A 6 24.64 -18.23 41.74
N MET A 7 25.04 -18.64 40.54
CA MET A 7 24.74 -17.91 39.31
C MET A 7 23.35 -18.36 38.82
N ILE A 8 22.37 -17.47 38.90
CA ILE A 8 21.04 -17.68 38.32
C ILE A 8 21.13 -17.34 36.83
N ILE A 9 21.07 -18.36 35.98
CA ILE A 9 20.95 -18.21 34.54
C ILE A 9 19.47 -17.91 34.26
N GLY A 10 19.18 -16.65 33.93
CA GLY A 10 17.85 -16.24 33.48
C GLY A 10 17.58 -16.79 32.08
N LEU A 11 16.62 -17.70 31.97
CA LEU A 11 16.09 -18.19 30.70
C LEU A 11 15.23 -17.07 30.08
N VAL A 12 15.78 -16.33 29.12
CA VAL A 12 14.99 -15.39 28.30
C VAL A 12 14.21 -16.23 27.29
N ALA A 13 12.93 -16.46 27.58
CA ALA A 13 12.00 -17.02 26.62
C ALA A 13 11.70 -15.94 25.55
N CYS A 14 12.30 -16.08 24.37
CA CYS A 14 11.86 -15.34 23.20
C CYS A 14 10.45 -15.82 22.83
N ILE A 15 9.43 -15.09 23.28
CA ILE A 15 8.07 -15.26 22.80
C ILE A 15 8.09 -14.77 21.36
N ALA A 16 8.05 -15.68 20.40
CA ALA A 16 7.74 -15.33 19.03
C ALA A 16 6.35 -14.69 19.04
N MET A 17 6.27 -13.37 18.89
CA MET A 17 5.03 -12.68 18.59
C MET A 17 4.54 -13.25 17.26
N SER A 18 3.58 -14.17 17.29
CA SER A 18 2.87 -14.54 16.07
C SER A 18 2.18 -13.28 15.56
N ALA A 19 2.50 -12.86 14.34
CA ALA A 19 1.76 -11.79 13.67
C ALA A 19 0.26 -12.12 13.74
N GLN A 20 -0.55 -11.14 14.14
CA GLN A 20 -2.00 -11.29 14.23
C GLN A 20 -2.54 -11.46 12.80
N SER A 21 -2.83 -12.70 12.40
CA SER A 21 -3.31 -12.98 11.05
C SER A 21 -4.83 -12.86 10.98
N TYR A 22 -5.30 -11.64 10.72
CA TYR A 22 -6.71 -11.47 10.34
C TYR A 22 -6.94 -12.08 8.95
N GLN A 23 -8.08 -12.75 8.80
CA GLN A 23 -8.52 -13.25 7.49
C GLN A 23 -9.31 -12.20 6.72
N GLU A 24 -10.03 -11.34 7.45
CA GLU A 24 -10.78 -10.25 6.90
C GLU A 24 -10.90 -9.11 7.90
N LEU A 25 -10.97 -7.90 7.36
CA LEU A 25 -11.36 -6.70 8.09
C LEU A 25 -12.51 -6.03 7.35
N TRP A 26 -13.36 -5.35 8.10
CA TRP A 26 -14.54 -4.66 7.62
C TRP A 26 -14.60 -3.26 8.19
N ILE A 27 -15.21 -2.33 7.45
CA ILE A 27 -15.59 -1.02 7.96
C ILE A 27 -17.11 -0.89 8.07
N THR A 28 -17.53 -0.19 9.13
CA THR A 28 -18.94 0.11 9.42
C THR A 28 -19.05 1.52 10.03
N GLY A 29 -20.26 2.03 10.18
CA GLY A 29 -20.52 3.31 10.84
C GLY A 29 -21.21 4.33 9.94
N SER A 30 -21.52 5.51 10.49
CA SER A 30 -22.23 6.58 9.77
C SER A 30 -21.40 7.16 8.61
N ALA A 31 -20.08 7.07 8.70
CA ALA A 31 -19.18 7.52 7.65
C ALA A 31 -19.15 6.61 6.41
N VAL A 32 -19.65 5.37 6.49
CA VAL A 32 -19.50 4.35 5.43
C VAL A 32 -20.77 4.26 4.58
N PRO A 33 -20.77 4.78 3.33
CA PRO A 33 -21.94 4.73 2.46
C PRO A 33 -22.35 3.29 2.14
N GLY A 34 -23.65 2.99 2.18
CA GLY A 34 -24.15 1.64 1.92
C GLY A 34 -23.94 0.63 3.06
N GLY A 35 -23.41 1.07 4.20
CA GLY A 35 -23.22 0.22 5.38
C GLY A 35 -21.91 -0.56 5.35
N ALA A 36 -21.91 -1.80 5.83
CA ALA A 36 -20.69 -2.56 6.03
C ALA A 36 -19.94 -2.88 4.72
N GLN A 37 -18.66 -2.50 4.64
CA GLN A 37 -17.80 -2.78 3.48
C GLN A 37 -16.57 -3.60 3.89
N LYS A 38 -16.18 -4.57 3.05
CA LYS A 38 -15.01 -5.42 3.30
C LYS A 38 -13.75 -4.70 2.84
N LEU A 39 -12.69 -4.76 3.65
CA LEU A 39 -11.39 -4.27 3.24
C LEU A 39 -10.70 -5.25 2.28
N ILE A 40 -9.84 -4.70 1.45
CA ILE A 40 -9.00 -5.46 0.53
C ILE A 40 -7.82 -6.00 1.33
N LYS A 41 -7.67 -7.33 1.42
CA LYS A 41 -6.43 -7.94 1.93
C LYS A 41 -5.33 -7.78 0.87
N VAL A 42 -4.26 -7.09 1.19
CA VAL A 42 -3.12 -6.84 0.30
C VAL A 42 -2.03 -7.88 0.53
N SER A 43 -1.73 -8.16 1.80
CA SER A 43 -0.87 -9.24 2.26
C SER A 43 -1.39 -9.77 3.60
N ASP A 44 -0.65 -10.64 4.29
CA ASP A 44 -1.06 -11.11 5.62
C ASP A 44 -1.08 -9.99 6.68
N ASN A 45 -0.23 -8.97 6.50
CA ASN A 45 -0.09 -7.88 7.46
C ASN A 45 -0.63 -6.53 6.95
N ASP A 46 -1.19 -6.46 5.73
CA ASP A 46 -1.68 -5.22 5.13
C ASP A 46 -3.10 -5.37 4.59
N PHE A 47 -4.01 -4.53 5.10
CA PHE A 47 -5.37 -4.36 4.61
C PHE A 47 -5.61 -2.94 4.14
N LYS A 48 -6.31 -2.80 3.02
CA LYS A 48 -6.54 -1.53 2.35
C LYS A 48 -8.02 -1.19 2.20
N PHE A 49 -8.33 0.09 2.30
CA PHE A 49 -9.53 0.71 1.76
C PHE A 49 -9.17 1.74 0.68
N ALA A 50 -9.99 1.80 -0.38
CA ALA A 50 -10.02 2.92 -1.32
C ALA A 50 -11.48 3.16 -1.72
N GLY A 51 -12.01 4.34 -1.41
CA GLY A 51 -13.37 4.70 -1.78
C GLY A 51 -13.89 5.96 -1.11
N LYS A 52 -15.20 6.17 -1.26
CA LYS A 52 -15.92 7.30 -0.69
C LYS A 52 -16.22 7.08 0.79
N LEU A 53 -15.98 8.11 1.60
CA LEU A 53 -16.50 8.21 2.97
C LEU A 53 -17.22 9.54 3.15
N LYS A 54 -18.15 9.56 4.11
CA LYS A 54 -18.86 10.77 4.54
C LYS A 54 -18.37 11.18 5.92
N ALA A 55 -18.57 12.45 6.27
CA ALA A 55 -18.32 12.92 7.62
C ALA A 55 -19.13 12.08 8.64
N GLY A 56 -18.49 11.64 9.72
CA GLY A 56 -19.08 10.78 10.74
C GLY A 56 -18.08 9.81 11.35
N GLU A 57 -18.61 8.71 11.90
CA GLU A 57 -17.79 7.69 12.56
C GLU A 57 -17.59 6.47 11.66
N LEU A 58 -16.36 5.99 11.62
CA LEU A 58 -15.95 4.73 11.00
C LEU A 58 -15.43 3.78 12.08
N ARG A 59 -15.81 2.51 12.02
CA ARG A 59 -15.28 1.44 12.89
C ARG A 59 -14.67 0.36 12.03
N ILE A 60 -13.51 -0.14 12.42
CA ILE A 60 -12.83 -1.25 11.75
C ILE A 60 -13.04 -2.51 12.60
N SER A 61 -13.54 -3.59 12.04
CA SER A 61 -13.83 -4.85 12.75
C SER A 61 -13.27 -6.09 12.05
N THR A 62 -12.98 -7.13 12.82
CA THR A 62 -12.48 -8.43 12.32
C THR A 62 -13.56 -9.33 11.71
N ALA A 63 -14.79 -8.84 11.62
CA ALA A 63 -15.92 -9.53 11.01
C ALA A 63 -16.98 -8.53 10.54
N LYS A 64 -17.76 -8.89 9.50
CA LYS A 64 -18.86 -8.06 8.96
C LYS A 64 -19.90 -7.70 10.01
N LYS A 65 -20.28 -8.69 10.82
CA LYS A 65 -21.16 -8.54 11.97
C LYS A 65 -20.38 -9.04 13.17
N VAL A 66 -20.20 -8.17 14.16
CA VAL A 66 -19.45 -8.49 15.38
C VAL A 66 -20.20 -9.58 16.16
N ARG A 67 -19.45 -10.62 16.52
CA ARG A 67 -19.91 -11.80 17.27
C ARG A 67 -18.89 -12.11 18.37
N LYS A 68 -19.17 -13.11 19.20
CA LYS A 68 -18.19 -13.61 20.17
C LYS A 68 -16.87 -13.95 19.46
N GLY A 69 -15.77 -13.38 19.94
CA GLY A 69 -14.43 -13.54 19.35
C GLY A 69 -14.11 -12.56 18.20
N SER A 70 -15.02 -11.64 17.86
CA SER A 70 -14.71 -10.50 17.00
C SER A 70 -14.21 -9.32 17.82
N TYR A 71 -13.32 -8.54 17.21
CA TYR A 71 -12.74 -7.34 17.79
C TYR A 71 -12.91 -6.16 16.84
N TYR A 72 -12.88 -4.96 17.41
CA TYR A 72 -12.64 -3.74 16.70
C TYR A 72 -11.17 -3.34 16.79
N LEU A 73 -10.66 -2.69 15.77
CA LEU A 73 -9.35 -2.03 15.80
C LEU A 73 -9.59 -0.58 16.21
N ALA A 74 -9.48 -0.30 17.50
CA ALA A 74 -9.81 0.99 18.09
C ALA A 74 -8.55 1.88 18.18
N PRO A 75 -8.63 3.16 17.80
CA PRO A 75 -7.48 4.04 17.92
C PRO A 75 -7.05 4.19 19.38
N ASN A 76 -5.75 4.26 19.65
CA ASN A 76 -5.21 4.48 21.00
C ASN A 76 -5.36 5.93 21.48
N GLN A 77 -5.98 6.80 20.68
CA GLN A 77 -6.18 8.21 20.97
C GLN A 77 -7.67 8.55 20.78
N PRO A 78 -8.30 9.29 21.71
CA PRO A 78 -9.65 9.78 21.53
C PRO A 78 -9.79 10.61 20.25
N ASP A 79 -10.93 10.48 19.58
CA ASP A 79 -11.28 11.25 18.38
C ASP A 79 -10.26 11.19 17.23
N ALA A 80 -9.48 10.11 17.16
CA ALA A 80 -8.48 9.92 16.13
C ALA A 80 -9.11 9.95 14.72
N ASN A 81 -8.56 10.80 13.86
CA ASN A 81 -8.98 10.91 12.47
C ASN A 81 -8.46 9.73 11.63
N ILE A 82 -9.27 9.21 10.71
CA ILE A 82 -8.83 8.21 9.73
C ILE A 82 -7.74 8.75 8.81
N VAL A 83 -7.72 10.06 8.57
CA VAL A 83 -6.61 10.76 7.87
C VAL A 83 -5.51 11.04 8.87
N ASN A 84 -4.43 10.26 8.80
CA ASN A 84 -3.32 10.32 9.75
C ASN A 84 -2.05 9.68 9.17
N LYS A 85 -0.93 9.79 9.90
CA LYS A 85 0.40 9.33 9.45
C LYS A 85 0.84 7.97 10.02
N GLY A 86 -0.08 7.12 10.45
CA GLY A 86 0.21 5.81 11.07
C GLY A 86 -0.08 5.79 12.56
N LEU A 87 -1.33 6.07 12.95
CA LEU A 87 -1.74 6.00 14.35
C LEU A 87 -1.90 4.55 14.81
N GLU A 88 -1.45 4.28 16.02
CA GLU A 88 -1.57 2.97 16.64
C GLU A 88 -3.01 2.65 17.07
N TYR A 89 -3.34 1.37 17.06
CA TYR A 89 -4.62 0.85 17.52
C TYR A 89 -4.45 -0.30 18.52
N SER A 90 -5.50 -0.55 19.30
CA SER A 90 -5.66 -1.73 20.13
C SER A 90 -6.92 -2.49 19.77
N GLU A 91 -6.95 -3.79 20.03
CA GLU A 91 -8.18 -4.57 19.90
C GLU A 91 -9.12 -4.26 21.06
N CYS A 92 -10.40 -4.06 20.77
CA CYS A 92 -11.44 -3.95 21.79
C CYS A 92 -12.73 -4.64 21.35
N VAL A 93 -13.62 -4.93 22.30
CA VAL A 93 -14.94 -5.53 22.02
C VAL A 93 -16.07 -4.50 22.07
N ASP A 94 -15.81 -3.30 22.61
CA ASP A 94 -16.80 -2.24 22.77
C ASP A 94 -16.81 -1.28 21.58
N ALA A 95 -17.87 -1.37 20.78
CA ALA A 95 -18.07 -0.51 19.62
C ALA A 95 -18.11 0.99 19.96
N LYS A 96 -18.53 1.36 21.18
CA LYS A 96 -18.65 2.78 21.56
C LYS A 96 -17.30 3.48 21.61
N ASN A 97 -16.24 2.74 21.92
CA ASN A 97 -14.88 3.25 22.09
C ASN A 97 -13.97 2.93 20.90
N ALA A 98 -14.54 2.52 19.76
CA ALA A 98 -13.80 2.04 18.59
C ALA A 98 -13.91 2.93 17.35
N ALA A 99 -14.42 4.15 17.51
CA ALA A 99 -14.66 5.07 16.40
C ALA A 99 -13.38 5.76 15.94
N TRP A 100 -13.13 5.70 14.64
CA TRP A 100 -12.26 6.59 13.89
C TRP A 100 -13.12 7.71 13.31
N GLN A 101 -12.68 8.95 13.47
CA GLN A 101 -13.39 10.12 12.96
C GLN A 101 -13.11 10.31 11.46
N VAL A 102 -14.16 10.53 10.68
CA VAL A 102 -14.08 11.00 9.31
C VAL A 102 -14.60 12.43 9.31
N ILE A 103 -13.71 13.41 9.12
CA ILE A 103 -14.04 14.83 9.35
C ILE A 103 -14.83 15.43 8.19
N VAL A 104 -14.49 15.07 6.95
CA VAL A 104 -15.09 15.64 5.73
C VAL A 104 -15.65 14.54 4.84
N SER A 105 -16.60 14.89 3.97
CA SER A 105 -17.11 13.94 2.98
C SER A 105 -16.31 14.08 1.70
N GLU A 106 -15.66 13.01 1.27
CA GLU A 106 -14.82 12.99 0.07
C GLU A 106 -14.88 11.63 -0.64
N ASP A 107 -14.62 11.64 -1.94
CA ASP A 107 -14.74 10.44 -2.79
C ASP A 107 -13.49 9.57 -2.79
N ARG A 108 -12.35 10.12 -2.35
CA ARG A 108 -11.02 9.50 -2.49
C ARG A 108 -10.33 9.26 -1.15
N TYR A 109 -11.01 8.66 -0.19
CA TYR A 109 -10.33 8.14 0.98
C TYR A 109 -9.51 6.90 0.63
N ARG A 110 -8.27 6.87 1.10
CA ARG A 110 -7.39 5.69 1.04
C ARG A 110 -6.76 5.49 2.41
N PHE A 111 -6.83 4.27 2.94
CA PHE A 111 -6.08 3.95 4.16
C PHE A 111 -5.62 2.50 4.16
N HIS A 112 -4.52 2.28 4.87
CA HIS A 112 -3.91 0.98 5.12
C HIS A 112 -3.92 0.66 6.61
N ILE A 113 -4.01 -0.63 6.91
CA ILE A 113 -3.92 -1.19 8.25
C ILE A 113 -2.76 -2.17 8.23
N ASP A 114 -1.68 -1.77 8.88
CA ASP A 114 -0.52 -2.62 9.14
C ASP A 114 -0.79 -3.37 10.45
N THR A 115 -1.09 -4.67 10.36
CA THR A 115 -1.48 -5.50 11.51
C THR A 115 -0.27 -5.99 12.32
N GLU A 116 0.92 -5.95 11.71
CA GLU A 116 2.18 -6.27 12.38
C GLU A 116 2.61 -5.12 13.29
N LYS A 117 2.56 -3.89 12.78
CA LYS A 117 2.83 -2.66 13.55
C LYS A 117 1.65 -2.17 14.36
N LYS A 118 0.46 -2.73 14.14
CA LYS A 118 -0.83 -2.28 14.69
C LYS A 118 -1.09 -0.80 14.42
N GLN A 119 -0.93 -0.38 13.16
CA GLN A 119 -1.11 1.01 12.75
C GLN A 119 -2.16 1.13 11.65
N VAL A 120 -2.96 2.19 11.72
CA VAL A 120 -3.79 2.66 10.60
C VAL A 120 -3.16 3.92 10.06
N LYS A 121 -2.95 4.00 8.75
CA LYS A 121 -2.47 5.20 8.05
C LYS A 121 -3.46 5.54 6.94
N GLY A 122 -3.96 6.76 6.91
CA GLY A 122 -4.96 7.17 5.92
C GLY A 122 -4.78 8.58 5.40
N GLU A 123 -5.37 8.82 4.24
CA GLU A 123 -5.32 10.07 3.52
C GLU A 123 -6.59 10.31 2.69
N ILE A 124 -6.81 11.57 2.32
CA ILE A 124 -7.65 11.92 1.18
C ILE A 124 -6.71 12.01 -0.01
N PHE A 125 -6.75 10.99 -0.86
CA PHE A 125 -5.80 10.82 -1.94
C PHE A 125 -5.97 11.92 -3.00
N GLN A 126 -4.84 12.53 -3.36
CA GLN A 126 -4.74 13.51 -4.43
C GLN A 126 -4.06 12.87 -5.64
N PRO A 127 -4.70 12.87 -6.82
CA PRO A 127 -4.07 12.39 -8.05
C PRO A 127 -2.73 13.07 -8.31
N TRP A 128 -1.77 12.32 -8.83
CA TRP A 128 -0.51 12.90 -9.29
C TRP A 128 -0.75 13.60 -10.62
N GLY A 129 -0.03 14.70 -10.88
CA GLY A 129 -0.15 15.46 -12.12
C GLY A 129 0.66 14.88 -13.27
N GLU A 130 1.60 13.99 -12.98
CA GLU A 130 2.49 13.36 -13.95
C GLU A 130 2.85 11.95 -13.48
N LEU A 131 3.16 11.08 -14.44
CA LEU A 131 3.68 9.74 -14.18
C LEU A 131 4.64 9.37 -15.33
N PHE A 132 5.78 8.81 -15.01
CA PHE A 132 6.86 8.52 -15.94
C PHE A 132 7.36 7.09 -15.78
N ILE A 133 7.94 6.53 -16.83
CA ILE A 133 8.69 5.27 -16.81
C ILE A 133 10.15 5.52 -17.18
N ALA A 134 11.07 4.87 -16.46
CA ALA A 134 12.51 4.89 -16.75
C ALA A 134 13.20 3.67 -16.12
N GLY A 135 14.37 3.33 -16.63
CA GLY A 135 15.24 2.27 -16.10
C GLY A 135 15.96 1.51 -17.21
N GLY A 136 16.79 0.54 -16.83
CA GLY A 136 17.61 -0.23 -17.75
C GLY A 136 16.83 -0.92 -18.88
N ALA A 137 15.56 -1.25 -18.66
CA ALA A 137 14.68 -1.82 -19.68
C ALA A 137 14.13 -0.81 -20.73
N THR A 138 14.42 0.48 -20.56
CA THR A 138 13.91 1.57 -21.42
C THR A 138 15.05 2.18 -22.24
N GLU A 139 14.72 2.82 -23.37
CA GLU A 139 15.70 3.51 -24.22
C GLU A 139 16.45 4.65 -23.52
N VAL A 140 15.93 5.14 -22.39
CA VAL A 140 16.51 6.24 -21.62
C VAL A 140 17.35 5.76 -20.43
N GLY A 141 17.38 4.45 -20.14
CA GLY A 141 18.10 3.90 -19.00
C GLY A 141 17.69 4.53 -17.67
N TRP A 142 18.61 4.61 -16.71
CA TRP A 142 18.44 5.29 -15.42
C TRP A 142 18.66 6.81 -15.49
N LYS A 143 18.36 7.46 -16.62
CA LYS A 143 18.46 8.93 -16.75
C LYS A 143 17.17 9.59 -16.23
N CYS A 144 17.35 10.73 -15.56
CA CYS A 144 16.27 11.65 -15.19
C CYS A 144 16.59 13.05 -15.75
N GLU A 145 15.92 14.10 -15.27
CA GLU A 145 16.17 15.51 -15.67
C GLU A 145 15.67 15.86 -17.07
N GLY A 146 14.43 15.52 -17.37
CA GLY A 146 13.80 15.74 -18.69
C GLY A 146 13.99 14.56 -19.64
N LYS A 147 14.27 13.36 -19.10
CA LYS A 147 14.57 12.15 -19.88
C LYS A 147 13.61 11.00 -19.61
N MET A 148 12.89 10.99 -18.50
CA MET A 148 11.95 9.88 -18.26
C MET A 148 10.80 9.93 -19.27
N LEU A 149 10.25 8.76 -19.62
CA LEU A 149 9.20 8.65 -20.62
C LEU A 149 7.84 8.92 -19.98
N LEU A 150 7.13 9.94 -20.44
CA LEU A 150 5.84 10.35 -19.89
C LEU A 150 4.73 9.32 -20.21
N MET A 151 3.93 8.99 -19.19
CA MET A 151 2.70 8.22 -19.35
C MET A 151 1.53 9.16 -19.71
N THR A 152 0.52 8.64 -20.40
CA THR A 152 -0.71 9.39 -20.72
C THR A 152 -1.73 9.27 -19.60
N GLN A 153 -2.21 10.40 -19.08
CA GLN A 153 -3.30 10.43 -18.11
C GLN A 153 -4.64 10.16 -18.81
N SER A 154 -5.53 9.42 -18.16
CA SER A 154 -6.91 9.28 -18.61
C SER A 154 -7.68 10.59 -18.45
N LEU A 155 -8.43 10.99 -19.48
CA LEU A 155 -9.31 12.16 -19.46
C LEU A 155 -10.54 11.96 -18.56
N ASP A 156 -10.97 10.72 -18.36
CA ASP A 156 -12.16 10.39 -17.57
C ASP A 156 -11.84 10.17 -16.08
N ASN A 157 -10.58 9.82 -15.77
CA ASN A 157 -10.15 9.55 -14.40
C ASN A 157 -8.68 9.95 -14.16
N PRO A 158 -8.40 11.01 -13.38
CA PRO A 158 -7.04 11.53 -13.18
C PRO A 158 -6.11 10.58 -12.41
N CYS A 159 -6.66 9.52 -11.79
CA CYS A 159 -5.86 8.49 -11.12
C CYS A 159 -5.34 7.41 -12.08
N ILE A 160 -5.88 7.34 -13.31
CA ILE A 160 -5.54 6.30 -14.28
C ILE A 160 -4.53 6.83 -15.29
N TRP A 161 -3.46 6.07 -15.48
CA TRP A 161 -2.38 6.37 -16.41
C TRP A 161 -2.11 5.17 -17.31
N THR A 162 -1.77 5.43 -18.56
CA THR A 162 -1.39 4.40 -19.53
C THR A 162 -0.09 4.75 -20.23
N TRP A 163 0.73 3.75 -20.51
CA TRP A 163 1.94 3.90 -21.30
C TRP A 163 2.04 2.77 -22.31
N GLU A 164 2.46 3.09 -23.52
CA GLU A 164 2.81 2.11 -24.54
C GLU A 164 4.19 2.42 -25.12
N GLY A 165 5.02 1.39 -25.21
CA GLY A 165 6.36 1.54 -25.77
C GLY A 165 7.13 0.23 -25.77
N GLU A 166 8.33 0.28 -26.31
CA GLU A 166 9.25 -0.86 -26.34
C GLU A 166 9.98 -0.96 -25.00
N LEU A 167 9.98 -2.17 -24.41
CA LEU A 167 10.83 -2.53 -23.29
C LEU A 167 11.67 -3.73 -23.69
N LYS A 168 12.98 -3.63 -23.52
CA LYS A 168 13.94 -4.70 -23.85
C LYS A 168 15.16 -4.64 -22.95
N ARG A 169 15.97 -5.70 -22.95
CA ARG A 169 17.23 -5.67 -22.22
C ARG A 169 18.25 -4.77 -22.93
N HIS A 170 18.88 -3.88 -22.17
CA HIS A 170 19.99 -3.05 -22.63
C HIS A 170 21.29 -3.42 -21.90
N PRO A 171 22.06 -4.44 -22.35
CA PRO A 171 23.20 -5.00 -21.60
C PRO A 171 24.28 -3.98 -21.19
N GLU A 172 24.35 -2.85 -21.88
CA GLU A 172 25.23 -1.72 -21.61
C GLU A 172 24.78 -0.82 -20.45
N VAL A 173 23.56 -1.01 -19.94
CA VAL A 173 22.97 -0.24 -18.84
C VAL A 173 22.90 -1.11 -17.57
N GLU A 174 23.15 -0.50 -16.41
CA GLU A 174 22.95 -1.16 -15.12
C GLU A 174 21.49 -1.66 -14.98
N GLU A 175 21.29 -2.81 -14.33
CA GLU A 175 19.97 -3.45 -14.18
C GLU A 175 19.19 -3.49 -15.51
N PRO A 176 19.76 -4.13 -16.55
CA PRO A 176 19.42 -3.89 -17.95
C PRO A 176 18.01 -4.33 -18.34
N ALA A 177 17.32 -5.09 -17.50
CA ALA A 177 15.95 -5.57 -17.71
C ALA A 177 14.96 -5.01 -16.69
N SER A 178 15.37 -4.04 -15.87
CA SER A 178 14.55 -3.49 -14.80
C SER A 178 14.09 -2.08 -15.11
N PHE A 179 12.95 -1.68 -14.56
CA PHE A 179 12.45 -0.30 -14.66
C PHE A 179 11.66 0.11 -13.42
N LYS A 180 11.39 1.41 -13.34
CA LYS A 180 10.56 2.06 -12.32
C LYS A 180 9.53 2.95 -12.97
N ILE A 181 8.50 3.26 -12.18
CA ILE A 181 7.51 4.29 -12.50
C ILE A 181 7.59 5.39 -11.43
N GLN A 182 7.64 6.64 -11.87
CA GLN A 182 7.88 7.82 -11.04
C GLN A 182 6.80 8.87 -11.23
N GLY A 183 6.36 9.53 -10.15
CA GLY A 183 5.35 10.59 -10.18
C GLY A 183 5.90 11.98 -10.50
N GLN A 184 7.14 12.04 -10.98
CA GLN A 184 7.92 13.23 -11.33
C GLN A 184 9.17 12.77 -12.10
N ASP A 185 9.78 13.64 -12.91
CA ASP A 185 11.05 13.34 -13.59
C ASP A 185 12.27 13.48 -12.64
N ARG A 186 12.18 12.79 -11.50
CA ARG A 186 13.19 12.66 -10.43
C ARG A 186 12.90 11.36 -9.66
N TRP A 187 13.90 10.78 -9.03
CA TRP A 187 13.76 9.51 -8.29
C TRP A 187 12.97 9.61 -6.99
N HIS A 188 12.85 10.81 -6.41
CA HIS A 188 12.17 11.08 -5.15
C HIS A 188 11.48 12.45 -5.18
N PRO A 189 10.41 12.67 -4.37
CA PRO A 189 9.81 11.73 -3.42
C PRO A 189 8.70 10.82 -3.98
N LYS A 190 8.19 11.05 -5.19
CA LYS A 190 7.03 10.29 -5.71
C LYS A 190 7.47 9.09 -6.54
N SER A 191 7.47 7.90 -5.94
CA SER A 191 7.80 6.65 -6.60
C SER A 191 6.77 5.55 -6.29
N ILE A 192 6.51 4.67 -7.27
CA ILE A 192 5.77 3.43 -7.06
C ILE A 192 6.70 2.23 -7.24
N HIS A 193 6.49 1.20 -6.43
CA HIS A 193 7.36 0.03 -6.37
C HIS A 193 6.55 -1.27 -6.30
N PRO A 194 7.03 -2.37 -6.89
CA PRO A 194 6.51 -3.70 -6.57
C PRO A 194 6.83 -4.03 -5.11
N TYR A 195 6.06 -4.94 -4.51
CA TYR A 195 6.30 -5.35 -3.13
C TYR A 195 7.62 -6.12 -2.96
N ALA A 196 8.03 -6.90 -3.97
CA ALA A 196 9.26 -7.67 -4.00
C ALA A 196 10.21 -7.18 -5.11
N PRO A 197 11.54 -7.31 -4.95
CA PRO A 197 12.48 -7.05 -6.04
C PRO A 197 12.24 -8.01 -7.21
N ASP A 198 12.63 -7.59 -8.40
CA ASP A 198 12.62 -8.39 -9.64
C ASP A 198 11.24 -8.97 -9.99
N THR A 199 10.18 -8.30 -9.55
CA THR A 199 8.81 -8.72 -9.83
C THR A 199 8.53 -8.57 -11.32
N ASP A 200 8.09 -9.66 -11.95
CA ASP A 200 7.68 -9.67 -13.35
C ASP A 200 6.44 -8.79 -13.55
N ILE A 201 6.60 -7.72 -14.34
CA ILE A 201 5.52 -6.77 -14.60
C ILE A 201 4.27 -7.42 -15.23
N LEU A 202 4.43 -8.49 -16.01
CA LEU A 202 3.29 -9.19 -16.65
C LEU A 202 2.45 -9.98 -15.65
N LYS A 203 3.00 -10.26 -14.46
CA LYS A 203 2.33 -11.04 -13.41
C LYS A 203 1.85 -10.17 -12.25
N ASP A 204 2.43 -8.98 -12.09
CA ASP A 204 2.08 -8.09 -11.00
C ASP A 204 0.69 -7.46 -11.22
N LYS A 205 0.04 -7.16 -10.11
CA LYS A 205 -1.30 -6.56 -10.08
C LYS A 205 -1.37 -5.33 -9.18
N ARG A 206 -0.35 -5.10 -8.35
CA ARG A 206 -0.37 -4.07 -7.32
C ARG A 206 1.00 -3.46 -7.11
N PHE A 207 1.00 -2.30 -6.50
CA PHE A 207 2.24 -1.63 -6.10
C PHE A 207 2.05 -0.97 -4.75
N ARG A 208 3.15 -0.47 -4.20
CA ARG A 208 3.18 0.41 -3.03
C ARG A 208 3.84 1.73 -3.37
N THR A 209 3.49 2.77 -2.62
CA THR A 209 4.23 4.04 -2.60
C THR A 209 5.21 4.09 -1.43
N GLY A 210 6.45 4.54 -1.66
CA GLY A 210 7.52 4.53 -0.66
C GLY A 210 7.96 3.11 -0.25
N GLY A 211 8.82 3.00 0.77
CA GLY A 211 9.41 1.73 1.23
C GLY A 211 10.75 1.42 0.56
N ALA A 212 11.13 0.13 0.50
CA ALA A 212 12.38 -0.30 -0.13
C ALA A 212 12.40 -0.04 -1.66
N ASP A 213 13.59 0.20 -2.20
CA ASP A 213 13.80 0.52 -3.62
C ASP A 213 13.78 -0.72 -4.54
N THR A 214 12.62 -1.35 -4.64
CA THR A 214 12.38 -2.51 -5.51
C THR A 214 11.92 -2.06 -6.90
N LYS A 215 12.15 -2.90 -7.90
CA LYS A 215 11.95 -2.61 -9.32
C LYS A 215 11.20 -3.74 -10.00
N TRP A 216 10.44 -3.40 -11.04
CA TRP A 216 9.90 -4.42 -11.94
C TRP A 216 10.98 -4.89 -12.89
N MET A 217 10.88 -6.15 -13.31
CA MET A 217 11.77 -6.76 -14.29
C MET A 217 10.97 -7.33 -15.46
N LEU A 218 11.58 -7.32 -16.65
CA LEU A 218 11.04 -7.96 -17.84
C LEU A 218 11.25 -9.49 -17.82
N SER A 219 10.19 -10.25 -18.10
CA SER A 219 10.29 -11.67 -18.47
C SER A 219 10.30 -11.92 -19.99
N GLY A 220 10.05 -10.88 -20.78
CA GLY A 220 10.02 -10.89 -22.24
C GLY A 220 10.35 -9.51 -22.78
N GLU A 221 10.85 -9.44 -24.01
CA GLU A 221 11.13 -8.17 -24.68
C GLU A 221 10.06 -7.91 -25.73
N GLY A 222 9.77 -6.64 -25.98
CA GLY A 222 8.83 -6.26 -27.03
C GLY A 222 8.05 -5.00 -26.67
N ARG A 223 6.88 -4.84 -27.28
CA ARG A 223 6.02 -3.68 -27.03
C ARG A 223 5.06 -3.98 -25.90
N TYR A 224 5.07 -3.13 -24.89
CA TYR A 224 4.20 -3.22 -23.73
C TYR A 224 3.09 -2.19 -23.77
N ARG A 225 1.94 -2.54 -23.20
CA ARG A 225 0.93 -1.60 -22.70
C ARG A 225 0.86 -1.74 -21.19
N ILE A 226 1.10 -0.67 -20.46
CA ILE A 226 1.06 -0.63 -19.00
C ILE A 226 -0.04 0.34 -18.57
N LYS A 227 -0.90 -0.11 -17.65
CA LYS A 227 -1.95 0.70 -17.02
C LYS A 227 -1.70 0.76 -15.52
N VAL A 228 -1.74 1.97 -14.96
CA VAL A 228 -1.59 2.25 -13.53
C VAL A 228 -2.84 2.94 -13.03
N ASP A 229 -3.37 2.49 -11.89
CA ASP A 229 -4.38 3.20 -11.10
C ASP A 229 -3.77 3.60 -9.76
N LEU A 230 -3.49 4.90 -9.60
CA LEU A 230 -2.84 5.45 -8.41
C LEU A 230 -3.70 5.35 -7.16
N PHE A 231 -5.02 5.45 -7.30
CA PHE A 231 -5.93 5.43 -6.15
C PHE A 231 -6.13 4.01 -5.64
N ASN A 232 -6.40 3.08 -6.55
CA ASN A 232 -6.56 1.66 -6.22
C ASN A 232 -5.23 0.92 -6.01
N GLU A 233 -4.10 1.57 -6.31
CA GLU A 233 -2.75 0.99 -6.23
C GLU A 233 -2.61 -0.32 -7.00
N THR A 234 -3.18 -0.31 -8.21
CA THR A 234 -3.15 -1.45 -9.11
C THR A 234 -2.36 -1.13 -10.36
N ILE A 235 -1.63 -2.12 -10.86
CA ILE A 235 -0.90 -2.05 -12.11
C ILE A 235 -1.29 -3.26 -12.97
N GLN A 236 -1.33 -3.07 -14.28
CA GLN A 236 -1.54 -4.14 -15.26
C GLN A 236 -0.60 -3.89 -16.43
N ALA A 237 0.03 -4.94 -16.93
CA ALA A 237 0.81 -4.88 -18.15
C ALA A 237 0.47 -6.00 -19.11
N GLU A 238 0.58 -5.70 -20.39
CA GLU A 238 0.35 -6.62 -21.50
C GLU A 238 1.51 -6.50 -22.48
N LEU A 239 2.12 -7.64 -22.84
CA LEU A 239 3.02 -7.72 -23.99
C LEU A 239 2.13 -7.85 -25.24
N ILE A 240 2.12 -6.81 -26.07
CA ILE A 240 1.18 -6.69 -27.19
C ILE A 240 1.80 -7.03 -28.54
N LYS A 241 3.13 -7.02 -28.66
CA LYS A 241 3.91 -7.45 -29.84
C LYS A 241 5.31 -7.89 -29.43
#